data_AF-A0A1Y2QXU8-F1
#
_entry.id   AF-A0A1Y2QXU8-F1
#
_cell.length_a   1.000
_cell.length_b   1.000
_cell.length_c   1.000
_cell.angle_alpha   90.00
_cell.angle_beta   90.00
_cell.angle_gamma   90.00
#
_symmetry.space_group_name_H-M   'P 1'
#
loop_
_entity.id
_entity.type
_entity.pdbx_description
1 polymer ?
#
loop_
_entity_poly.entity_id
_entity_poly.type
_entity_poly.pdbx_seq_one_letter_code
_entity_poly.pdbx_strand_id
1 'polypeptide(L)'
;MFDQPRYTQEDYTRKHDMVVVGDSFAMAMPLHQWQNQVAAATGMSIVTVSSYTTTVQEILQSSVFALQPPRYFVLTYTERHFPSQIGKDVQCDGFVPVLPILRPVAAKPASALPTIDHPRILHRQTHWSDWRDVKLAHAAKHVVYSVVRRAFDYEPTKALIIGLSRPDLFSSAKPSSTLVFRGDVEKVAQWREAGLDELSCRIEKLRQRVEANGHTRFILLVPPDKLTAYSPWTTRRDLQSLSQLAELSQRHPAVMPRLDQALISAIDRGHQDVYLPNNTHWGSSGHLVVAQTLIDFMKLPARP
;
A
#
# COMPACT_ATOMS: atom_id res chain seq x y z
N MET A 1 -0.78 -19.08 2.82
CA MET A 1 -1.29 -18.26 3.94
C MET A 1 -0.43 -18.60 5.16
N PHE A 2 -0.16 -17.65 6.05
CA PHE A 2 0.57 -17.94 7.29
C PHE A 2 -0.42 -18.25 8.41
N ASP A 3 -0.10 -19.23 9.25
CA ASP A 3 -0.94 -19.60 10.39
C ASP A 3 -0.94 -18.52 11.49
N GLN A 4 0.12 -17.71 11.54
CA GLN A 4 0.28 -16.56 12.42
C GLN A 4 1.03 -15.44 11.69
N PRO A 5 0.78 -14.16 12.01
CA PRO A 5 1.58 -13.06 11.48
C PRO A 5 3.06 -13.23 11.83
N ARG A 6 3.94 -12.96 10.85
CA ARG A 6 5.41 -12.97 11.00
C ARG A 6 5.99 -11.58 11.32
N TYR A 7 5.14 -10.63 11.63
CA TYR A 7 5.47 -9.27 12.04
C TYR A 7 4.56 -8.86 13.21
N THR A 8 4.92 -7.80 13.93
CA THR A 8 4.10 -7.27 15.03
C THR A 8 3.38 -5.99 14.63
N GLN A 9 2.18 -5.78 15.18
CA GLN A 9 1.44 -4.52 15.13
C GLN A 9 1.31 -3.99 16.55
N GLU A 10 2.23 -3.11 16.92
CA GLU A 10 2.39 -2.60 18.29
C GLU A 10 3.14 -1.27 18.26
N ASP A 11 3.25 -0.61 19.41
CA ASP A 11 4.06 0.58 19.57
C ASP A 11 5.55 0.27 19.42
N TYR A 12 6.31 1.23 18.88
CA TYR A 12 7.76 1.08 18.67
C TYR A 12 8.55 1.23 19.99
N THR A 13 8.56 0.16 20.78
CA THR A 13 9.12 0.12 22.15
C THR A 13 10.41 -0.70 22.27
N ARG A 14 10.79 -1.42 21.21
CA ARG A 14 12.00 -2.25 21.16
C ARG A 14 12.59 -2.26 19.75
N LYS A 15 13.83 -2.73 19.62
CA LYS A 15 14.52 -2.82 18.33
C LYS A 15 13.84 -3.81 17.39
N HIS A 16 13.71 -3.39 16.13
CA HIS A 16 13.36 -4.22 14.99
C HIS A 16 14.31 -3.90 13.81
N ASP A 17 14.47 -4.83 12.87
CA ASP A 17 15.26 -4.60 11.66
C ASP A 17 14.55 -3.64 10.70
N MET A 18 13.22 -3.68 10.67
CA MET A 18 12.38 -2.83 9.86
C MET A 18 11.23 -2.24 10.69
N VAL A 19 11.07 -0.92 10.61
CA VAL A 19 9.92 -0.20 11.14
C VAL A 19 9.05 0.24 9.96
N VAL A 20 7.76 -0.10 10.01
CA VAL A 20 6.76 0.35 9.04
C VAL A 20 5.83 1.32 9.74
N VAL A 21 5.77 2.57 9.30
CA VAL A 21 4.71 3.51 9.70
C VAL A 21 3.70 3.53 8.58
N GLY A 22 2.47 3.05 8.82
CA GLY A 22 1.57 2.79 7.70
C GLY A 22 0.09 2.92 8.01
N ASP A 23 -0.66 3.11 6.92
CA ASP A 23 -2.11 3.18 6.92
C ASP A 23 -2.75 1.77 6.79
N SER A 24 -4.02 1.73 6.39
CA SER A 24 -4.77 0.49 6.18
C SER A 24 -4.09 -0.53 5.25
N PHE A 25 -3.26 -0.13 4.27
CA PHE A 25 -2.52 -1.06 3.41
C PHE A 25 -1.36 -1.77 4.12
N ALA A 26 -0.92 -1.26 5.27
CA ALA A 26 0.02 -1.95 6.15
C ALA A 26 -0.70 -2.68 7.30
N MET A 27 -1.97 -2.37 7.58
CA MET A 27 -2.63 -2.81 8.81
C MET A 27 -3.85 -3.73 8.67
N ALA A 28 -4.65 -3.61 7.61
CA ALA A 28 -6.00 -4.16 7.55
C ALA A 28 -6.14 -5.69 7.57
N MET A 29 -5.16 -6.46 7.06
CA MET A 29 -5.28 -7.93 6.91
C MET A 29 -4.07 -8.68 7.47
N PRO A 30 -3.91 -8.79 8.80
CA PRO A 30 -2.66 -9.25 9.41
C PRO A 30 -2.08 -10.58 8.90
N LEU A 31 -2.92 -11.56 8.57
CA LEU A 31 -2.47 -12.86 8.05
C LEU A 31 -2.04 -12.84 6.56
N HIS A 32 -2.43 -11.80 5.82
CA HIS A 32 -2.20 -11.66 4.38
C HIS A 32 -1.23 -10.54 4.03
N GLN A 33 -0.84 -9.74 5.02
CA GLN A 33 -0.02 -8.56 4.81
C GLN A 33 1.33 -8.87 4.16
N TRP A 34 1.79 -7.94 3.32
CA TRP A 34 3.05 -8.06 2.58
C TRP A 34 4.25 -8.19 3.52
N GLN A 35 4.17 -7.60 4.72
CA GLN A 35 5.18 -7.72 5.77
C GLN A 35 5.48 -9.18 6.13
N ASN A 36 4.48 -10.06 6.11
CA ASN A 36 4.71 -11.48 6.40
C ASN A 36 5.67 -12.13 5.39
N GLN A 37 5.52 -11.76 4.12
CA GLN A 37 6.35 -12.28 3.03
C GLN A 37 7.77 -11.71 3.10
N VAL A 38 7.90 -10.42 3.44
CA VAL A 38 9.20 -9.78 3.69
C VAL A 38 9.91 -10.45 4.86
N ALA A 39 9.25 -10.61 6.01
CA ALA A 39 9.81 -11.28 7.17
C ALA A 39 10.21 -12.73 6.86
N ALA A 40 9.36 -13.48 6.14
CA ALA A 40 9.66 -14.84 5.73
C ALA A 40 10.90 -14.96 4.83
N ALA A 41 11.05 -14.05 3.87
CA ALA A 41 12.12 -14.10 2.87
C ALA A 41 13.45 -13.47 3.34
N THR A 42 13.41 -12.62 4.36
CA THR A 42 14.60 -11.88 4.82
C THR A 42 15.06 -12.28 6.22
N GLY A 43 14.18 -12.94 6.99
CA GLY A 43 14.41 -13.20 8.41
C GLY A 43 14.39 -11.95 9.28
N MET A 44 14.04 -10.78 8.74
CA MET A 44 13.99 -9.53 9.48
C MET A 44 12.87 -9.54 10.52
N SER A 45 13.17 -8.99 11.69
CA SER A 45 12.15 -8.56 12.64
C SER A 45 11.47 -7.29 12.13
N ILE A 46 10.13 -7.31 12.01
CA ILE A 46 9.34 -6.20 11.45
C ILE A 46 8.29 -5.78 12.47
N VAL A 47 8.21 -4.47 12.73
CA VAL A 47 7.12 -3.84 13.48
C VAL A 47 6.36 -2.88 12.57
N THR A 48 5.03 -2.92 12.63
CA THR A 48 4.16 -1.97 11.94
C THR A 48 3.42 -1.12 12.97
N VAL A 49 3.63 0.19 12.89
CA VAL A 49 2.96 1.21 13.70
C VAL A 49 1.95 1.94 12.83
N SER A 50 0.79 2.26 13.42
CA SER A 50 -0.29 2.98 12.74
C SER A 50 0.08 4.43 12.48
N SER A 51 0.00 4.86 11.22
CA SER A 51 0.15 6.27 10.86
C SER A 51 -1.02 7.15 11.31
N TYR A 52 -2.10 6.56 11.83
CA TYR A 52 -3.25 7.31 12.39
C TYR A 52 -3.02 7.76 13.83
N THR A 53 -2.13 7.08 14.55
CA THR A 53 -1.87 7.31 15.98
C THR A 53 -0.42 7.68 16.26
N THR A 54 0.49 7.43 15.32
CA THR A 54 1.91 7.69 15.50
C THR A 54 2.49 8.36 14.26
N THR A 55 3.14 9.49 14.47
CA THR A 55 3.82 10.29 13.47
C THR A 55 5.25 9.79 13.26
N VAL A 56 5.83 10.14 12.10
CA VAL A 56 7.26 9.89 11.85
C VAL A 56 8.12 10.56 12.92
N GLN A 57 7.78 11.80 13.32
CA GLN A 57 8.54 12.55 14.31
C GLN A 57 8.57 11.86 15.67
N GLU A 58 7.46 11.29 16.14
CA GLU A 58 7.41 10.53 17.40
C GLU A 58 8.33 9.30 17.36
N ILE A 59 8.38 8.58 16.23
CA ILE A 59 9.32 7.46 16.06
C ILE A 59 10.77 7.95 16.11
N LEU A 60 11.09 9.02 15.37
CA LEU A 60 12.46 9.56 15.32
C LEU A 60 12.93 10.11 16.67
N GLN A 61 12.01 10.60 17.51
CA GLN A 61 12.29 11.08 18.87
C GLN A 61 12.35 9.96 19.92
N SER A 62 11.98 8.72 19.57
CA SER A 62 12.04 7.61 20.51
C SER A 62 13.48 7.26 20.88
N SER A 63 13.70 6.87 22.15
CA SER A 63 14.99 6.38 22.62
C SER A 63 15.43 5.13 21.86
N VAL A 64 14.48 4.29 21.44
CA VAL A 64 14.73 3.09 20.64
C VAL A 64 15.35 3.46 19.30
N PHE A 65 14.81 4.45 18.58
CA PHE A 65 15.36 4.88 17.30
C PHE A 65 16.76 5.50 17.46
N ALA A 66 16.96 6.31 18.50
CA ALA A 66 18.24 6.96 18.75
C ALA A 66 19.36 5.97 19.14
N LEU A 67 19.06 4.99 19.99
CA LEU A 67 20.05 4.05 20.53
C LEU A 67 20.23 2.80 19.66
N GLN A 68 19.16 2.35 19.01
CA GLN A 68 19.10 1.09 18.26
C GLN A 68 18.30 1.27 16.97
N PRO A 69 18.78 2.14 16.04
CA PRO A 69 18.04 2.46 14.83
C PRO A 69 17.75 1.22 13.99
N PRO A 70 16.57 1.13 13.33
CA PRO A 70 16.28 0.04 12.41
C PRO A 70 17.14 0.17 11.16
N ARG A 71 17.30 -0.93 10.44
CA ARG A 71 18.01 -0.94 9.14
C ARG A 71 17.16 -0.31 8.05
N TYR A 72 15.84 -0.49 8.12
CA TYR A 72 14.88 0.07 7.19
C TYR A 72 13.76 0.79 7.92
N PHE A 73 13.40 1.96 7.41
CA PHE A 73 12.20 2.69 7.80
C PHE A 73 11.30 2.81 6.57
N VAL A 74 10.12 2.19 6.63
CA VAL A 74 9.16 2.17 5.53
C VAL A 74 7.97 3.04 5.89
N LEU A 75 7.75 4.12 5.12
CA LEU A 75 6.56 4.95 5.26
C LEU A 75 5.52 4.52 4.23
N THR A 76 4.30 4.21 4.68
CA THR A 76 3.21 3.75 3.83
C THR A 76 2.01 4.70 3.86
N TYR A 77 1.76 5.36 2.73
CA TYR A 77 0.55 6.17 2.53
C TYR A 77 -0.07 5.86 1.18
N THR A 78 -1.36 5.51 1.18
CA THR A 78 -2.12 5.24 -0.04
C THR A 78 -2.15 6.48 -0.92
N GLU A 79 -2.05 6.29 -2.25
CA GLU A 79 -2.00 7.34 -3.26
C GLU A 79 -3.02 8.47 -3.07
N ARG A 80 -4.30 8.16 -2.82
CA ARG A 80 -5.35 9.18 -2.59
C ARG A 80 -5.19 10.01 -1.30
N HIS A 81 -4.39 9.55 -0.35
CA HIS A 81 -4.12 10.27 0.90
C HIS A 81 -2.71 10.87 0.94
N PHE A 82 -1.81 10.37 0.09
CA PHE A 82 -0.40 10.74 0.08
C PHE A 82 -0.15 12.25 0.08
N PRO A 83 -0.74 13.08 -0.82
CA PRO A 83 -0.44 14.52 -0.85
C PRO A 83 -0.80 15.22 0.45
N SER A 84 -1.92 14.82 1.06
CA SER A 84 -2.36 15.41 2.31
C SER A 84 -1.51 14.97 3.49
N GLN A 85 -0.94 13.76 3.48
CA GLN A 85 -0.27 13.13 4.64
C GLN A 85 1.25 13.28 4.65
N ILE A 86 1.89 13.36 3.48
CA ILE A 86 3.34 13.41 3.41
C ILE A 86 3.87 14.73 3.99
N GLY A 87 4.75 14.60 4.99
CA GLY A 87 5.47 15.72 5.59
C GLY A 87 4.56 16.89 6.00
N LYS A 88 3.40 16.63 6.63
CA LYS A 88 2.50 17.69 7.11
C LYS A 88 3.19 18.70 8.04
N ASP A 89 4.23 18.25 8.73
CA ASP A 89 5.09 19.02 9.64
C ASP A 89 6.39 19.53 8.96
N VAL A 90 6.50 19.36 7.65
CA VAL A 90 7.68 19.72 6.86
C VAL A 90 7.34 20.95 6.03
N GLN A 91 7.97 22.07 6.35
CA GLN A 91 7.95 23.27 5.50
C GLN A 91 8.97 23.13 4.37
N CYS A 92 8.64 23.61 3.18
CA CYS A 92 9.45 23.50 1.97
C CYS A 92 9.83 24.89 1.43
N ASP A 93 10.73 25.55 2.16
CA ASP A 93 11.27 26.85 1.74
C ASP A 93 12.60 26.67 1.00
N GLY A 94 12.51 26.34 -0.30
CA GLY A 94 13.66 26.33 -1.21
C GLY A 94 14.26 24.96 -1.54
N PHE A 95 15.44 24.98 -2.14
CA PHE A 95 16.13 23.80 -2.67
C PHE A 95 16.57 22.86 -1.54
N VAL A 96 16.26 21.57 -1.70
CA VAL A 96 16.73 20.51 -0.80
C VAL A 96 17.83 19.71 -1.51
N PRO A 97 19.08 19.72 -1.02
CA PRO A 97 20.17 19.01 -1.67
C PRO A 97 19.91 17.51 -1.59
N VAL A 98 20.01 16.81 -2.71
CA VAL A 98 19.90 15.34 -2.73
C VAL A 98 21.18 14.75 -2.14
N LEU A 99 21.10 14.18 -0.94
CA LEU A 99 22.23 13.48 -0.31
C LEU A 99 22.43 12.07 -0.89
N PRO A 100 23.64 11.49 -0.79
CA PRO A 100 23.86 10.08 -1.13
C PRO A 100 22.91 9.15 -0.36
N ILE A 101 22.50 8.06 -0.99
CA ILE A 101 21.61 7.07 -0.41
C ILE A 101 22.39 6.22 0.60
N LEU A 102 21.86 6.06 1.81
CA LEU A 102 22.43 5.15 2.78
C LEU A 102 22.32 3.69 2.35
N ARG A 103 23.37 2.93 2.63
CA ARG A 103 23.44 1.49 2.38
C ARG A 103 23.38 0.75 3.71
N PRO A 104 22.24 0.15 4.06
CA PRO A 104 22.21 -0.77 5.19
C PRO A 104 23.15 -1.94 4.87
N VAL A 105 23.92 -2.38 5.87
CA VAL A 105 24.69 -3.64 5.77
C VAL A 105 23.73 -4.74 5.31
N ALA A 106 24.09 -5.53 4.30
CA ALA A 106 23.19 -6.50 3.68
C ALA A 106 22.59 -7.48 4.71
N ALA A 107 21.30 -7.80 4.56
CA ALA A 107 20.70 -8.85 5.37
C ALA A 107 21.28 -10.19 4.93
N LYS A 108 21.44 -11.14 5.85
CA LYS A 108 21.70 -12.52 5.45
C LYS A 108 20.55 -12.94 4.51
N PRO A 109 20.84 -13.50 3.32
CA PRO A 109 19.79 -14.00 2.46
C PRO A 109 19.08 -15.11 3.21
N ALA A 110 17.79 -14.91 3.51
CA ALA A 110 16.92 -16.01 3.90
C ALA A 110 16.20 -16.54 2.65
N SER A 111 15.62 -17.72 2.81
CA SER A 111 15.13 -18.65 1.80
C SER A 111 14.39 -18.02 0.62
N ALA A 112 14.44 -18.70 -0.53
CA ALA A 112 13.69 -18.31 -1.73
C ALA A 112 12.23 -17.96 -1.37
N LEU A 113 11.76 -16.82 -1.89
CA LEU A 113 10.36 -16.43 -1.78
C LEU A 113 9.50 -17.59 -2.31
N PRO A 114 8.38 -17.93 -1.64
CA PRO A 114 7.45 -18.88 -2.21
C PRO A 114 7.07 -18.37 -3.60
N THR A 115 7.43 -19.14 -4.63
CA THR A 115 6.91 -18.95 -5.98
C THR A 115 5.39 -18.96 -5.88
N ILE A 116 4.73 -18.10 -6.65
CA ILE A 116 3.28 -18.15 -6.80
C ILE A 116 2.98 -19.50 -7.46
N ASP A 117 2.77 -20.54 -6.65
CA ASP A 117 1.95 -21.65 -7.09
C ASP A 117 0.65 -21.00 -7.52
N HIS A 118 0.25 -21.29 -8.77
CA HIS A 118 -0.95 -20.75 -9.40
C HIS A 118 -2.06 -20.58 -8.37
N PRO A 119 -2.82 -19.47 -8.40
CA PRO A 119 -3.85 -19.19 -7.41
C PRO A 119 -4.69 -20.45 -7.25
N ARG A 120 -4.55 -21.12 -6.09
CA ARG A 120 -5.46 -22.21 -5.74
C ARG A 120 -6.82 -21.54 -5.71
N ILE A 121 -7.71 -21.98 -6.61
CA ILE A 121 -9.11 -21.58 -6.57
C ILE A 121 -9.61 -22.00 -5.21
N LEU A 122 -9.67 -21.04 -4.28
CA LEU A 122 -10.42 -21.22 -3.06
C LEU A 122 -11.88 -21.13 -3.50
N HIS A 123 -12.50 -22.29 -3.68
CA HIS A 123 -13.93 -22.36 -3.80
C HIS A 123 -14.51 -21.70 -2.56
N ARG A 124 -15.04 -20.49 -2.71
CA ARG A 124 -15.85 -19.86 -1.68
C ARG A 124 -16.94 -20.86 -1.34
N GLN A 125 -17.02 -21.30 -0.09
CA GLN A 125 -18.21 -22.01 0.39
C GLN A 125 -19.39 -21.07 0.21
N THR A 126 -20.14 -21.29 -0.87
CA THR A 126 -21.41 -20.63 -1.17
C THR A 126 -22.57 -21.38 -0.53
N HIS A 127 -22.30 -22.54 0.08
CA HIS A 127 -23.25 -23.32 0.84
C HIS A 127 -23.20 -22.97 2.32
N TRP A 128 -24.34 -22.58 2.86
CA TRP A 128 -24.54 -22.34 4.28
C TRP A 128 -24.57 -23.68 5.02
N SER A 129 -23.60 -23.92 5.91
CA SER A 129 -23.60 -25.06 6.83
C SER A 129 -24.32 -24.76 8.15
N ASP A 130 -24.40 -23.48 8.54
CA ASP A 130 -25.15 -23.05 9.72
C ASP A 130 -25.78 -21.66 9.48
N TRP A 131 -27.08 -21.54 9.74
CA TRP A 131 -27.85 -20.31 9.60
C TRP A 131 -27.46 -19.24 10.63
N ARG A 132 -26.74 -19.63 11.69
CA ARG A 132 -26.24 -18.75 12.75
C ARG A 132 -24.99 -17.97 12.36
N ASP A 133 -24.30 -18.34 11.28
CA ASP A 133 -23.16 -17.59 10.73
C ASP A 133 -23.57 -16.41 9.85
N VAL A 134 -24.87 -16.33 9.51
CA VAL A 134 -25.43 -15.13 8.88
C VAL A 134 -25.47 -14.05 9.95
N LYS A 135 -24.57 -13.06 9.83
CA LYS A 135 -24.67 -11.80 10.59
C LYS A 135 -25.94 -11.06 10.14
N LEU A 136 -27.11 -11.49 10.63
CA LEU A 136 -28.44 -10.97 10.31
C LEU A 136 -28.52 -9.45 10.55
N ALA A 137 -27.74 -8.95 11.51
CA ALA A 137 -27.56 -7.53 11.75
C ALA A 137 -26.98 -6.79 10.52
N HIS A 138 -26.03 -7.38 9.78
CA HIS A 138 -25.50 -6.80 8.54
C HIS A 138 -26.50 -6.88 7.38
N ALA A 139 -27.25 -7.98 7.27
CA ALA A 139 -28.28 -8.13 6.25
C ALA A 139 -29.42 -7.11 6.44
N ALA A 140 -29.91 -6.96 7.68
CA ALA A 140 -30.92 -5.97 8.03
C ALA A 140 -30.42 -4.53 7.79
N LYS A 141 -29.17 -4.22 8.16
CA LYS A 141 -28.56 -2.91 7.89
C LYS A 141 -28.46 -2.63 6.39
N HIS A 142 -28.11 -3.64 5.58
CA HIS A 142 -28.05 -3.51 4.13
C HIS A 142 -29.43 -3.24 3.51
N VAL A 143 -30.47 -3.94 3.99
CA VAL A 143 -31.86 -3.76 3.55
C VAL A 143 -32.37 -2.36 3.93
N VAL A 144 -32.19 -1.95 5.19
CA VAL A 144 -32.59 -0.61 5.66
C VAL A 144 -31.89 0.49 4.85
N TYR A 145 -30.56 0.39 4.66
CA TYR A 145 -29.86 1.37 3.82
C TYR A 145 -30.28 1.32 2.36
N SER A 146 -30.69 0.18 1.82
CA SER A 146 -31.19 0.09 0.43
C SER A 146 -32.58 0.71 0.25
N VAL A 147 -33.44 0.62 1.27
CA VAL A 147 -34.79 1.22 1.27
C VAL A 147 -34.71 2.74 1.47
N VAL A 148 -33.88 3.21 2.42
CA VAL A 148 -33.62 4.64 2.64
C VAL A 148 -32.99 5.29 1.40
N ARG A 149 -32.04 4.62 0.73
CA ARG A 149 -31.45 5.07 -0.55
C ARG A 149 -32.51 5.30 -1.63
N ARG A 150 -33.50 4.41 -1.74
CA ARG A 150 -34.57 4.47 -2.75
C ARG A 150 -35.65 5.50 -2.45
N ALA A 151 -35.88 5.81 -1.17
CA ALA A 151 -36.93 6.73 -0.73
C ALA A 151 -36.48 8.20 -0.69
N PHE A 152 -35.17 8.47 -0.56
CA PHE A 152 -34.64 9.83 -0.36
C PHE A 152 -33.63 10.30 -1.42
N ASP A 153 -33.45 9.56 -2.52
CA ASP A 153 -32.50 9.86 -3.61
C ASP A 153 -31.08 10.26 -3.12
N TYR A 154 -30.68 9.64 -2.01
CA TYR A 154 -29.42 9.92 -1.31
C TYR A 154 -28.47 8.75 -1.54
N GLU A 155 -27.46 8.93 -2.39
CA GLU A 155 -26.37 7.96 -2.59
C GLU A 155 -25.11 8.35 -1.78
N PRO A 156 -24.96 7.89 -0.53
CA PRO A 156 -23.75 8.13 0.27
C PRO A 156 -22.57 7.25 -0.15
N THR A 157 -22.67 6.52 -1.27
CA THR A 157 -21.65 5.53 -1.62
C THR A 157 -20.36 6.24 -2.06
N LYS A 158 -19.34 6.12 -1.21
CA LYS A 158 -17.94 6.45 -1.55
C LYS A 158 -17.32 5.45 -2.53
N ALA A 159 -18.12 4.61 -3.18
CA ALA A 159 -17.67 3.62 -4.14
C ALA A 159 -18.29 3.91 -5.51
N LEU A 160 -17.49 3.73 -6.56
CA LEU A 160 -17.89 3.88 -7.96
C LEU A 160 -17.76 2.52 -8.65
N ILE A 161 -18.71 2.18 -9.51
CA ILE A 161 -18.61 1.01 -10.39
C ILE A 161 -17.94 1.45 -11.68
N ILE A 162 -16.81 0.83 -12.01
CA ILE A 162 -16.07 1.09 -13.24
C ILE A 162 -16.14 -0.15 -14.13
N GLY A 163 -16.49 0.05 -15.40
CA GLY A 163 -16.46 -1.00 -16.42
C GLY A 163 -15.02 -1.35 -16.79
N LEU A 164 -14.79 -2.64 -17.04
CA LEU A 164 -13.50 -3.18 -17.44
C LEU A 164 -13.57 -3.74 -18.86
N SER A 165 -12.51 -3.55 -19.64
CA SER A 165 -12.37 -4.10 -21.00
C SER A 165 -12.04 -5.59 -21.02
N ARG A 166 -11.64 -6.15 -19.87
CA ARG A 166 -11.28 -7.56 -19.67
C ARG A 166 -12.11 -8.20 -18.56
N PRO A 167 -12.68 -9.39 -18.76
CA PRO A 167 -13.43 -10.10 -17.72
C PRO A 167 -12.56 -10.99 -16.82
N ASP A 168 -11.32 -11.28 -17.20
CA ASP A 168 -10.44 -12.24 -16.51
C ASP A 168 -9.66 -11.62 -15.32
N LEU A 169 -9.88 -10.35 -15.02
CA LEU A 169 -9.13 -9.58 -14.01
C LEU A 169 -9.51 -9.94 -12.56
N PHE A 170 -10.76 -10.37 -12.33
CA PHE A 170 -11.31 -10.67 -11.01
C PHE A 170 -12.06 -11.99 -11.00
N SER A 171 -11.98 -12.75 -9.90
CA SER A 171 -12.73 -14.01 -9.72
C SER A 171 -14.22 -13.80 -9.40
N SER A 172 -14.75 -12.61 -9.66
CA SER A 172 -16.06 -12.17 -9.21
C SER A 172 -17.20 -12.59 -10.14
N ALA A 173 -18.42 -12.65 -9.60
CA ALA A 173 -19.63 -12.88 -10.39
C ALA A 173 -19.96 -11.74 -11.39
N LYS A 174 -19.29 -10.59 -11.29
CA LYS A 174 -19.44 -9.46 -12.23
C LYS A 174 -18.08 -9.14 -12.88
N PRO A 175 -17.52 -10.05 -13.69
CA PRO A 175 -16.13 -10.01 -14.13
C PRO A 175 -15.75 -8.76 -14.93
N SER A 176 -16.70 -8.17 -15.66
CA SER A 176 -16.48 -6.99 -16.52
C SER A 176 -16.62 -5.64 -15.78
N SER A 177 -16.61 -5.64 -14.44
CA SER A 177 -16.67 -4.40 -13.66
C SER A 177 -15.99 -4.54 -12.31
N THR A 178 -15.61 -3.41 -11.73
CA THR A 178 -15.02 -3.36 -10.39
C THR A 178 -15.55 -2.19 -9.59
N LEU A 179 -15.56 -2.35 -8.27
CA LEU A 179 -15.74 -1.25 -7.33
C LEU A 179 -14.38 -0.57 -7.07
N VAL A 180 -14.36 0.75 -7.20
CA VAL A 180 -13.24 1.63 -6.81
C VAL A 180 -13.73 2.66 -5.81
N PHE A 181 -12.82 3.27 -5.05
CA PHE A 181 -13.19 4.33 -4.12
C PHE A 181 -13.37 5.65 -4.87
N ARG A 182 -14.30 6.50 -4.43
CA ARG A 182 -14.52 7.84 -5.03
C ARG A 182 -13.26 8.70 -4.92
N GLY A 183 -12.52 8.55 -3.82
CA GLY A 183 -11.23 9.19 -3.60
C GLY A 183 -10.18 8.86 -4.66
N ASP A 184 -10.30 7.73 -5.38
CA ASP A 184 -9.40 7.38 -6.48
C ASP A 184 -9.49 8.40 -7.64
N VAL A 185 -10.64 9.07 -7.79
CA VAL A 185 -10.89 10.13 -8.78
C VAL A 185 -10.67 11.52 -8.18
N GLU A 186 -11.19 11.75 -6.97
CA GLU A 186 -11.13 13.07 -6.31
C GLU A 186 -9.70 13.49 -5.94
N LYS A 187 -8.76 12.54 -5.82
CA LYS A 187 -7.36 12.83 -5.49
C LYS A 187 -6.67 13.76 -6.48
N VAL A 188 -7.12 13.84 -7.74
CA VAL A 188 -6.47 14.64 -8.79
C VAL A 188 -6.33 16.10 -8.38
N ALA A 189 -7.35 16.67 -7.73
CA ALA A 189 -7.30 18.04 -7.24
C ALA A 189 -6.23 18.22 -6.16
N GLN A 190 -6.13 17.27 -5.22
CA GLN A 190 -5.15 17.30 -4.13
C GLN A 190 -3.71 17.15 -4.61
N TRP A 191 -3.48 16.25 -5.59
CA TRP A 191 -2.17 16.10 -6.21
C TRP A 191 -1.75 17.35 -6.97
N ARG A 192 -2.67 17.97 -7.71
CA ARG A 192 -2.41 19.23 -8.43
C ARG A 192 -2.14 20.40 -7.47
N GLU A 193 -2.92 20.50 -6.40
CA GLU A 193 -2.77 21.57 -5.40
C GLU A 193 -1.46 21.43 -4.63
N ALA A 194 -1.10 20.21 -4.21
CA ALA A 194 0.18 19.97 -3.55
C ALA A 194 1.35 20.25 -4.50
N GLY A 195 1.29 19.77 -5.75
CA GLY A 195 2.34 19.94 -6.74
C GLY A 195 3.53 18.99 -6.52
N LEU A 196 4.09 18.48 -7.62
CA LEU A 196 5.14 17.46 -7.55
C LEU A 196 6.46 17.98 -6.97
N ASP A 197 6.75 19.27 -7.09
CA ASP A 197 7.97 19.88 -6.53
C ASP A 197 7.91 19.94 -5.00
N GLU A 198 6.79 20.40 -4.45
CA GLU A 198 6.53 20.42 -3.01
C GLU A 198 6.54 19.01 -2.43
N LEU A 199 5.83 18.07 -3.06
CA LEU A 199 5.84 16.66 -2.64
C LEU A 199 7.26 16.10 -2.68
N SER A 200 8.04 16.42 -3.70
CA SER A 200 9.44 15.98 -3.81
C SER A 200 10.31 16.54 -2.70
N CYS A 201 10.16 17.82 -2.37
CA CYS A 201 10.86 18.45 -1.25
C CYS A 201 10.53 17.76 0.09
N ARG A 202 9.24 17.47 0.34
CA ARG A 202 8.81 16.80 1.58
C ARG A 202 9.37 15.39 1.71
N ILE A 203 9.38 14.62 0.61
CA ILE A 203 10.00 13.29 0.57
C ILE A 203 11.47 13.37 0.93
N GLU A 204 12.21 14.30 0.32
CA GLU A 204 13.64 14.43 0.55
C GLU A 204 13.96 14.89 1.98
N LYS A 205 13.21 15.86 2.52
CA LYS A 205 13.37 16.28 3.93
C LYS A 205 13.06 15.14 4.91
N LEU A 206 12.03 14.35 4.65
CA LEU A 206 11.73 13.18 5.48
C LEU A 206 12.84 12.13 5.38
N ARG A 207 13.32 11.85 4.17
CA ARG A 207 14.47 10.97 3.97
C ARG A 207 15.66 11.44 4.79
N GLN A 208 16.08 12.70 4.65
CA GLN A 208 17.22 13.24 5.38
C GLN A 208 17.07 13.12 6.90
N ARG A 209 15.87 13.37 7.44
CA ARG A 209 15.60 13.22 8.89
C ARG A 209 15.74 11.76 9.34
N VAL A 210 15.20 10.81 8.57
CA VAL A 210 15.28 9.37 8.88
C VAL A 210 16.72 8.86 8.75
N GLU A 211 17.42 9.27 7.70
CA GLU A 211 18.76 8.81 7.35
C GLU A 211 19.86 9.58 8.11
N ALA A 212 19.54 10.60 8.91
CA ALA A 212 20.51 11.41 9.66
C ALA A 212 21.38 10.60 10.64
N ASN A 213 20.92 9.42 11.06
CA ASN A 213 21.68 8.53 11.95
C ASN A 213 22.78 7.73 11.23
N GLY A 214 22.89 7.81 9.90
CA GLY A 214 23.91 7.09 9.12
C GLY A 214 23.68 5.58 8.99
N HIS A 215 22.59 5.03 9.54
CA HIS A 215 22.30 3.59 9.59
C HIS A 215 21.00 3.21 8.87
N THR A 216 19.92 3.94 9.14
CA THR A 216 18.58 3.62 8.65
C THR A 216 18.41 4.06 7.21
N ARG A 217 17.96 3.17 6.32
CA ARG A 217 17.53 3.55 4.96
C ARG A 217 16.03 3.85 4.94
N PHE A 218 15.66 4.98 4.35
CA PHE A 218 14.27 5.37 4.16
C PHE A 218 13.71 4.75 2.87
N ILE A 219 12.49 4.23 2.96
CA ILE A 219 11.71 3.75 1.82
C ILE A 219 10.31 4.33 1.90
N LEU A 220 9.89 4.99 0.83
CA LEU A 220 8.53 5.48 0.67
C LEU A 220 7.73 4.47 -0.16
N LEU A 221 6.85 3.73 0.51
CA LEU A 221 5.95 2.79 -0.12
C LEU A 221 4.60 3.50 -0.35
N VAL A 222 4.25 3.81 -1.59
CA VAL A 222 2.95 4.43 -1.92
C VAL A 222 2.06 3.39 -2.58
N PRO A 223 1.12 2.75 -1.85
CA PRO A 223 0.12 1.88 -2.44
C PRO A 223 -0.67 2.61 -3.53
N PRO A 224 -0.61 2.15 -4.78
CA PRO A 224 -1.47 2.69 -5.83
C PRO A 224 -2.93 2.45 -5.47
N ASP A 225 -3.80 3.39 -5.84
CA ASP A 225 -5.22 3.14 -5.77
C ASP A 225 -5.61 2.02 -6.74
N LYS A 226 -6.74 1.36 -6.46
CA LYS A 226 -7.24 0.29 -7.33
C LYS A 226 -7.50 0.82 -8.75
N LEU A 227 -8.06 2.02 -8.88
CA LEU A 227 -8.25 2.64 -10.19
C LEU A 227 -6.93 2.88 -10.95
N THR A 228 -5.84 3.20 -10.24
CA THR A 228 -4.51 3.38 -10.84
C THR A 228 -3.98 2.05 -11.38
N ALA A 229 -4.04 0.99 -10.58
CA ALA A 229 -3.52 -0.32 -10.97
C ALA A 229 -4.31 -0.95 -12.13
N TYR A 230 -5.62 -0.68 -12.22
CA TYR A 230 -6.48 -1.21 -13.29
C TYR A 230 -6.75 -0.21 -14.43
N SER A 231 -6.16 0.98 -14.38
CA SER A 231 -6.44 2.07 -15.33
C SER A 231 -6.35 1.63 -16.80
N PRO A 232 -5.35 0.81 -17.24
CA PRO A 232 -5.23 0.38 -18.63
C PRO A 232 -6.41 -0.45 -19.15
N TRP A 233 -7.16 -1.09 -18.26
CA TRP A 233 -8.31 -1.93 -18.60
C TRP A 233 -9.65 -1.29 -18.26
N THR A 234 -9.68 -0.01 -17.89
CA THR A 234 -10.95 0.71 -17.71
C THR A 234 -11.57 1.02 -19.07
N THR A 235 -12.89 0.89 -19.19
CA THR A 235 -13.63 1.27 -20.41
C THR A 235 -13.73 2.79 -20.60
N ARG A 236 -13.37 3.56 -19.57
CA ARG A 236 -13.44 5.02 -19.51
C ARG A 236 -12.05 5.63 -19.68
N ARG A 237 -11.79 6.23 -20.84
CA ARG A 237 -10.49 6.85 -21.17
C ARG A 237 -10.10 7.98 -20.23
N ASP A 238 -11.08 8.73 -19.73
CA ASP A 238 -10.86 9.85 -18.80
C ASP A 238 -10.31 9.41 -17.44
N LEU A 239 -10.38 8.12 -17.10
CA LEU A 239 -9.86 7.56 -15.85
C LEU A 239 -8.46 6.95 -15.99
N GLN A 240 -7.90 6.88 -17.20
CA GLN A 240 -6.65 6.13 -17.45
C GLN A 240 -5.40 6.87 -16.98
N SER A 241 -5.45 8.21 -16.88
CA SER A 241 -4.30 9.08 -16.61
C SER A 241 -4.45 9.92 -15.33
N LEU A 242 -5.15 9.40 -14.33
CA LEU A 242 -5.41 10.15 -13.07
C LEU A 242 -4.23 10.13 -12.09
N SER A 243 -3.35 9.13 -12.21
CA SER A 243 -2.23 8.95 -11.27
C SER A 243 -1.01 9.77 -11.67
N GLN A 244 -0.36 10.36 -10.68
CA GLN A 244 0.95 11.00 -10.83
C GLN A 244 2.09 10.16 -10.22
N LEU A 245 1.82 8.93 -9.78
CA LEU A 245 2.84 8.07 -9.14
C LEU A 245 4.02 7.77 -10.06
N ALA A 246 3.78 7.63 -11.36
CA ALA A 246 4.83 7.37 -12.33
C ALA A 246 5.85 8.52 -12.37
N GLU A 247 5.37 9.76 -12.43
CA GLU A 247 6.23 10.95 -12.45
C GLU A 247 6.93 11.16 -11.11
N LEU A 248 6.20 11.03 -9.99
CA LEU A 248 6.79 11.17 -8.67
C LEU A 248 7.90 10.13 -8.43
N SER A 249 7.67 8.87 -8.81
CA SER A 249 8.67 7.81 -8.63
C SER A 249 9.89 7.99 -9.53
N GLN A 250 9.74 8.60 -10.71
CA GLN A 250 10.88 8.95 -11.58
C GLN A 250 11.77 10.02 -10.95
N ARG A 251 11.20 10.91 -10.14
CA ARG A 251 11.95 11.92 -9.35
C ARG A 251 12.60 11.31 -8.12
N HIS A 252 12.07 10.19 -7.60
CA HIS A 252 12.52 9.54 -6.36
C HIS A 252 12.88 8.04 -6.51
N PRO A 253 13.64 7.62 -7.54
CA PRO A 253 13.91 6.19 -7.80
C PRO A 253 14.74 5.53 -6.69
N ALA A 254 15.43 6.34 -5.89
CA ALA A 254 16.26 5.96 -4.76
C ALA A 254 15.48 5.42 -3.55
N VAL A 255 14.28 5.97 -3.33
CA VAL A 255 13.46 5.72 -2.12
C VAL A 255 12.07 5.21 -2.40
N MET A 256 11.57 5.32 -3.64
CA MET A 256 10.21 4.96 -4.01
C MET A 256 10.19 3.78 -4.99
N PRO A 257 9.96 2.54 -4.54
CA PRO A 257 9.75 1.40 -5.44
C PRO A 257 8.54 1.61 -6.36
N ARG A 258 8.66 1.17 -7.63
CA ARG A 258 7.62 1.27 -8.66
C ARG A 258 6.48 0.25 -8.47
N LEU A 259 5.75 0.37 -7.35
CA LEU A 259 4.59 -0.46 -7.05
C LEU A 259 3.50 -0.35 -8.12
N ASP A 260 3.32 0.86 -8.68
CA ASP A 260 2.42 1.12 -9.80
C ASP A 260 2.73 0.18 -10.98
N GLN A 261 3.98 0.15 -11.44
CA GLN A 261 4.40 -0.69 -12.54
C GLN A 261 4.34 -2.17 -12.19
N ALA A 262 4.77 -2.54 -10.97
CA ALA A 262 4.80 -3.94 -10.55
C ALA A 262 3.39 -4.54 -10.51
N LEU A 263 2.41 -3.81 -9.96
CA LEU A 263 1.02 -4.25 -9.88
C LEU A 263 0.36 -4.26 -11.27
N ILE A 264 0.54 -3.22 -12.09
CA ILE A 264 0.04 -3.20 -13.47
C ILE A 264 0.61 -4.39 -14.25
N SER A 265 1.92 -4.65 -14.15
CA SER A 265 2.56 -5.76 -14.86
C SER A 265 2.06 -7.12 -14.38
N ALA A 266 1.74 -7.27 -13.09
CA ALA A 266 1.14 -8.50 -12.58
C ALA A 266 -0.27 -8.71 -13.16
N ILE A 267 -1.10 -7.66 -13.18
CA ILE A 267 -2.44 -7.74 -13.77
C ILE A 267 -2.34 -8.08 -15.27
N ASP A 268 -1.41 -7.45 -15.99
CA ASP A 268 -1.20 -7.67 -17.41
C ASP A 268 -0.85 -9.14 -17.72
N ARG A 269 0.03 -9.73 -16.91
CA ARG A 269 0.40 -11.17 -16.96
C ARG A 269 -0.71 -12.13 -16.54
N GLY A 270 -1.90 -11.65 -16.24
CA GLY A 270 -3.07 -12.48 -15.91
C GLY A 270 -3.15 -12.89 -14.44
N HIS A 271 -2.44 -12.21 -13.53
CA HIS A 271 -2.69 -12.41 -12.11
C HIS A 271 -4.08 -11.85 -11.75
N GLN A 272 -5.00 -12.76 -11.45
CA GLN A 272 -6.34 -12.43 -10.98
C GLN A 272 -6.29 -11.93 -9.53
N ASP A 273 -7.23 -11.04 -9.17
CA ASP A 273 -7.44 -10.55 -7.80
C ASP A 273 -6.18 -9.91 -7.17
N VAL A 274 -5.40 -9.18 -7.97
CA VAL A 274 -4.30 -8.33 -7.44
C VAL A 274 -4.85 -7.32 -6.43
N TYR A 275 -6.08 -6.86 -6.63
CA TYR A 275 -6.91 -6.23 -5.61
C TYR A 275 -8.14 -7.09 -5.38
N LEU A 276 -8.73 -7.01 -4.20
CA LEU A 276 -9.98 -7.69 -3.92
C LEU A 276 -11.12 -7.13 -4.78
N PRO A 277 -12.01 -7.96 -5.36
CA PRO A 277 -13.05 -7.47 -6.28
C PRO A 277 -14.01 -6.44 -5.66
N ASN A 278 -14.37 -6.62 -4.39
CA ASN A 278 -15.36 -5.84 -3.66
C ASN A 278 -14.75 -4.96 -2.56
N ASN A 279 -13.43 -4.76 -2.58
CA ASN A 279 -12.70 -3.97 -1.60
C ASN A 279 -11.59 -3.17 -2.33
N THR A 280 -11.09 -2.12 -1.69
CA THR A 280 -10.03 -1.24 -2.21
C THR A 280 -8.62 -1.74 -1.89
N HIS A 281 -8.48 -2.74 -1.02
CA HIS A 281 -7.19 -3.32 -0.63
C HIS A 281 -6.72 -4.39 -1.62
N TRP A 282 -5.42 -4.69 -1.54
CA TRP A 282 -4.80 -5.78 -2.29
C TRP A 282 -5.43 -7.14 -1.95
N GLY A 283 -5.48 -8.02 -2.94
CA GLY A 283 -5.69 -9.44 -2.70
C GLY A 283 -4.36 -10.12 -2.35
N SER A 284 -4.40 -11.45 -2.18
CA SER A 284 -3.18 -12.21 -1.86
C SER A 284 -2.09 -12.05 -2.93
N SER A 285 -2.47 -12.02 -4.21
CA SER A 285 -1.56 -11.76 -5.33
C SER A 285 -0.90 -10.39 -5.23
N GLY A 286 -1.66 -9.34 -4.87
CA GLY A 286 -1.13 -7.98 -4.72
C GLY A 286 -0.13 -7.86 -3.56
N HIS A 287 -0.43 -8.45 -2.41
CA HIS A 287 0.50 -8.47 -1.28
C HIS A 287 1.83 -9.17 -1.62
N LEU A 288 1.79 -10.25 -2.39
CA LEU A 288 3.00 -10.93 -2.87
C LEU A 288 3.82 -10.06 -3.82
N VAL A 289 3.17 -9.41 -4.78
CA VAL A 289 3.83 -8.49 -5.73
C VAL A 289 4.50 -7.33 -4.98
N VAL A 290 3.81 -6.73 -4.01
CA VAL A 290 4.36 -5.64 -3.19
C VAL A 290 5.56 -6.10 -2.37
N ALA A 291 5.47 -7.26 -1.72
CA ALA A 291 6.58 -7.81 -0.95
C ALA A 291 7.81 -8.08 -1.82
N GLN A 292 7.62 -8.74 -2.96
CA GLN A 292 8.70 -9.00 -3.93
C GLN A 292 9.35 -7.70 -4.39
N THR A 293 8.53 -6.71 -4.77
CA THR A 293 9.01 -5.40 -5.25
C THR A 293 9.84 -4.69 -4.19
N LEU A 294 9.40 -4.71 -2.93
CA LEU A 294 10.15 -4.11 -1.82
C LEU A 294 11.46 -4.87 -1.56
N ILE A 295 11.44 -6.20 -1.57
CA ILE A 295 12.64 -7.02 -1.37
C ILE A 295 13.69 -6.73 -2.45
N ASP A 296 13.27 -6.67 -3.72
CA ASP A 296 14.19 -6.38 -4.81
C ASP A 296 14.70 -4.95 -4.75
N PHE A 297 13.84 -4.00 -4.37
CA PHE A 297 14.24 -2.60 -4.14
C PHE A 297 15.29 -2.46 -3.02
N MET A 298 15.17 -3.26 -1.96
CA MET A 298 16.16 -3.28 -0.87
C MET A 298 17.51 -3.87 -1.31
N LYS A 299 17.54 -4.72 -2.35
CA LYS A 299 18.76 -5.30 -2.93
C LYS A 299 19.46 -4.39 -3.94
N LEU A 300 18.72 -3.45 -4.57
CA LEU A 300 19.30 -2.61 -5.61
C LEU A 300 20.47 -1.78 -5.05
N PRO A 301 21.61 -1.71 -5.79
CA PRO A 301 22.64 -0.74 -5.48
C PRO A 301 22.07 0.67 -5.67
N ALA A 302 22.41 1.58 -4.76
CA ALA A 302 22.17 3.01 -4.95
C ALA A 302 22.74 3.42 -6.31
N ARG A 303 21.88 3.78 -7.27
CA ARG A 303 22.34 4.39 -8.52
C ARG A 303 22.93 5.77 -8.17
N PRO A 304 24.13 6.11 -8.66
CA PRO A 304 24.75 7.40 -8.43
C PRO A 304 23.89 8.54 -9.00
#